data_AF-A0A2H0RZL1-F1
#
_entry.id   AF-A0A2H0RZL1-F1
#
_cell.length_a   1.000
_cell.length_b   1.000
_cell.length_c   1.000
_cell.angle_alpha   90.00
_cell.angle_beta   90.00
_cell.angle_gamma   90.00
#
_symmetry.space_group_name_H-M   'P 1'
#
loop_
_entity.id
_entity.type
_entity.pdbx_description
1 polymer ?
#
loop_
_entity_poly.entity_id
_entity_poly.type
_entity_poly.pdbx_seq_one_letter_code
_entity_poly.pdbx_strand_id
1 'polypeptide(L)'
;MAAKNIPTYITAIVSAGILTACTTASSNSTSAIDLHNPLVAKRYYDELVENMVLLTLNKDPLLEDSAANRLIERTRREGLEQARTASMLQLEGKAATLLPMEVFLQGRTLLTKTHLFFSPDTEITPGIDLHVLLTTVVDPRDADFPDATAMDLGLLQNPYGAQTYELAEPIEDLDLIRSVVIWDTALSRLHGFGQLHLP
;
A
#
# COMPACT_ATOMS: atom_id res chain seq x y z
N MET A 1 -39.48 1.02 73.06
CA MET A 1 -40.89 1.04 72.59
C MET A 1 -40.88 1.64 71.19
N ALA A 2 -41.04 0.82 70.14
CA ALA A 2 -42.32 0.56 69.46
C ALA A 2 -42.96 1.85 68.92
N ALA A 3 -43.44 1.99 67.69
CA ALA A 3 -43.40 1.25 66.43
C ALA A 3 -44.13 2.17 65.41
N LYS A 4 -43.82 2.00 64.12
CA LYS A 4 -44.74 2.23 62.97
C LYS A 4 -45.22 3.66 62.65
N ASN A 5 -44.88 4.16 61.46
CA ASN A 5 -45.74 3.97 60.28
C ASN A 5 -45.08 4.46 58.97
N ILE A 6 -45.17 3.59 57.97
CA ILE A 6 -44.83 3.80 56.56
C ILE A 6 -46.02 4.50 55.89
N PRO A 7 -45.79 5.32 54.85
CA PRO A 7 -46.62 5.18 53.67
C PRO A 7 -45.78 5.00 52.40
N THR A 8 -46.18 3.97 51.68
CA THR A 8 -45.90 3.58 50.31
C THR A 8 -46.05 4.76 49.35
N TYR A 9 -45.03 5.05 48.54
CA TYR A 9 -45.22 5.63 47.21
C TYR A 9 -44.26 4.98 46.22
N ILE A 10 -44.88 4.13 45.40
CA ILE A 10 -44.35 3.61 44.14
C ILE A 10 -44.27 4.82 43.19
N THR A 11 -43.06 5.17 42.77
CA THR A 11 -42.88 6.00 41.59
C THR A 11 -41.61 5.59 40.87
N ALA A 12 -41.83 4.76 39.85
CA ALA A 12 -40.88 4.51 38.78
C ALA A 12 -40.61 5.82 38.03
N ILE A 13 -39.35 6.23 37.96
CA ILE A 13 -38.87 7.27 37.04
C ILE A 13 -37.73 6.59 36.28
N VAL A 14 -38.10 5.79 35.28
CA VAL A 14 -37.98 6.14 33.85
C VAL A 14 -36.65 6.82 33.58
N SER A 15 -35.65 5.97 33.35
CA SER A 15 -34.34 6.28 32.80
C SER A 15 -34.51 7.12 31.54
N ALA A 16 -34.11 8.39 31.62
CA ALA A 16 -34.02 9.27 30.47
C ALA A 16 -32.98 8.69 29.51
N GLY A 17 -33.46 8.10 28.41
CA GLY A 17 -32.65 7.58 27.34
C GLY A 17 -31.88 8.71 26.68
N ILE A 18 -30.59 8.79 27.01
CA ILE A 18 -29.61 9.46 26.16
C ILE A 18 -29.23 8.45 25.07
N LEU A 19 -30.13 8.25 24.11
CA LEU A 19 -29.80 7.67 22.81
C LEU A 19 -29.19 8.78 21.95
N THR A 20 -27.96 9.19 22.26
CA THR A 20 -27.07 9.80 21.26
C THR A 20 -26.55 8.69 20.35
N ALA A 21 -27.47 8.11 19.58
CA ALA A 21 -27.18 7.32 18.40
C ALA A 21 -27.44 8.21 17.19
N CYS A 22 -26.54 9.15 16.95
CA CYS A 22 -26.39 9.77 15.64
C CYS A 22 -24.99 9.48 15.14
N THR A 23 -24.90 8.34 14.48
CA THR A 23 -24.21 8.21 13.19
C THR A 23 -22.83 8.85 13.16
N THR A 24 -21.84 8.14 13.70
CA THR A 24 -20.59 8.03 12.93
C THR A 24 -21.01 7.53 11.56
N ALA A 25 -21.04 8.43 10.58
CA ALA A 25 -20.95 8.04 9.21
C ALA A 25 -19.80 7.04 9.16
N SER A 26 -20.14 5.78 8.94
CA SER A 26 -19.21 4.81 8.41
C SER A 26 -18.62 5.54 7.21
N SER A 27 -17.42 6.08 7.36
CA SER A 27 -16.61 6.38 6.20
C SER A 27 -16.58 5.03 5.50
N ASN A 28 -17.33 4.92 4.41
CA ASN A 28 -17.00 3.95 3.40
C ASN A 28 -15.58 4.33 3.01
N SER A 29 -14.61 3.77 3.72
CA SER A 29 -13.20 3.81 3.36
C SER A 29 -13.11 2.92 2.14
N THR A 30 -13.63 3.43 1.02
CA THR A 30 -13.20 3.02 -0.30
C THR A 30 -11.71 3.28 -0.23
N SER A 31 -10.91 2.23 -0.03
CA SER A 31 -9.45 2.34 0.03
C SER A 31 -9.02 3.12 -1.20
N ALA A 32 -8.62 4.38 -0.98
CA ALA A 32 -8.28 5.26 -2.08
C ALA A 32 -7.05 4.66 -2.76
N ILE A 33 -7.08 4.53 -4.09
CA ILE A 33 -5.94 4.09 -4.86
C ILE A 33 -4.82 5.11 -4.64
N ASP A 34 -3.68 4.67 -4.12
CA ASP A 34 -2.53 5.54 -3.91
C ASP A 34 -1.77 5.74 -5.22
N LEU A 35 -2.12 6.80 -5.94
CA LEU A 35 -1.48 7.20 -7.19
C LEU A 35 -0.14 7.95 -6.97
N HIS A 36 0.29 8.18 -5.73
CA HIS A 36 1.65 8.69 -5.46
C HIS A 36 2.70 7.59 -5.61
N ASN A 37 2.30 6.33 -5.42
CA ASN A 37 3.14 5.18 -5.69
C ASN A 37 3.31 5.00 -7.21
N PRO A 38 4.53 5.16 -7.77
CA PRO A 38 4.75 5.10 -9.21
C PRO A 38 4.40 3.74 -9.84
N LEU A 39 4.51 2.65 -9.08
CA LEU A 39 4.17 1.29 -9.54
C LEU A 39 2.65 1.15 -9.71
N VAL A 40 1.88 1.70 -8.76
CA VAL A 40 0.41 1.72 -8.81
C VAL A 40 -0.08 2.65 -9.90
N ALA A 41 0.44 3.88 -9.93
CA ALA A 41 0.02 4.90 -10.90
C ALA A 41 0.22 4.42 -12.34
N LYS A 42 1.39 3.87 -12.66
CA LYS A 42 1.67 3.34 -13.99
C LYS A 42 0.65 2.28 -14.40
N ARG A 43 0.46 1.26 -13.55
CA ARG A 43 -0.48 0.17 -13.83
C ARG A 43 -1.90 0.69 -14.03
N TYR A 44 -2.38 1.55 -13.14
CA TYR A 44 -3.71 2.13 -13.21
C TYR A 44 -3.94 2.88 -14.52
N TYR A 45 -3.00 3.76 -14.90
CA TYR A 45 -3.16 4.56 -16.11
C TYR A 45 -2.96 3.75 -17.40
N ASP A 46 -2.07 2.76 -17.40
CA ASP A 46 -1.91 1.84 -18.55
C ASP A 46 -3.22 1.06 -18.78
N GLU A 47 -3.82 0.48 -17.73
CA GLU A 47 -5.11 -0.24 -17.80
C GLU A 47 -6.27 0.69 -18.20
N LEU A 48 -6.30 1.92 -17.68
CA LEU A 48 -7.31 2.92 -18.04
C LEU A 48 -7.22 3.29 -19.52
N VAL A 49 -6.01 3.57 -20.02
CA VAL A 49 -5.77 3.90 -21.44
C VAL A 49 -6.16 2.74 -22.33
N GLU A 50 -5.77 1.51 -21.96
CA GLU A 50 -6.15 0.29 -22.69
C GLU A 50 -7.67 0.16 -22.78
N ASN A 51 -8.39 0.34 -21.66
CA ASN A 51 -9.84 0.28 -21.66
C ASN A 51 -10.47 1.34 -22.59
N MET A 52 -9.95 2.57 -22.58
CA MET A 52 -10.43 3.63 -23.50
C MET A 52 -10.18 3.27 -24.97
N VAL A 53 -9.04 2.64 -25.29
CA VAL A 53 -8.74 2.15 -26.64
C VAL A 53 -9.67 1.02 -27.04
N LEU A 54 -9.96 0.09 -26.12
CA LEU A 54 -10.87 -1.02 -26.37
C LEU A 54 -12.29 -0.55 -26.70
N LEU A 55 -12.81 0.49 -26.04
CA LEU A 55 -14.08 1.10 -26.41
C LEU A 55 -14.09 1.55 -27.88
N THR A 56 -13.01 2.23 -28.31
CA THR A 56 -12.82 2.69 -29.70
C THR A 56 -12.73 1.53 -30.69
N LEU A 57 -11.96 0.50 -30.38
CA LEU A 57 -11.80 -0.67 -31.26
C LEU A 57 -13.10 -1.47 -31.40
N ASN A 58 -13.84 -1.62 -30.31
CA ASN A 58 -15.11 -2.35 -30.28
C ASN A 58 -16.28 -1.54 -30.86
N LYS A 59 -16.05 -0.29 -31.25
CA LYS A 59 -17.10 0.65 -31.71
C LYS A 59 -18.26 0.71 -30.71
N ASP A 60 -17.91 0.90 -29.44
CA ASP A 60 -18.89 0.97 -28.38
C ASP A 60 -19.96 2.05 -28.68
N PRO A 61 -21.28 1.77 -28.49
CA PRO A 61 -22.34 2.73 -28.77
C PRO A 61 -22.17 4.08 -28.06
N LEU A 62 -21.45 4.13 -26.93
CA LEU A 62 -21.14 5.38 -26.23
C LEU A 62 -20.36 6.38 -27.10
N LEU A 63 -19.66 5.92 -28.14
CA LEU A 63 -18.89 6.78 -29.04
C LEU A 63 -19.75 7.57 -30.02
N GLU A 64 -21.02 7.19 -30.19
CA GLU A 64 -21.98 7.95 -31.01
C GLU A 64 -22.35 9.28 -30.34
N ASP A 65 -22.28 9.34 -29.01
CA ASP A 65 -22.39 10.61 -28.28
C ASP A 65 -21.08 11.39 -28.35
N SER A 66 -21.15 12.57 -28.98
CA SER A 66 -20.01 13.48 -29.10
C SER A 66 -19.42 13.90 -27.74
N ALA A 67 -20.23 13.99 -26.67
CA ALA A 67 -19.75 14.38 -25.36
C ALA A 67 -18.97 13.24 -24.68
N ALA A 68 -19.54 12.03 -24.65
CA ALA A 68 -18.86 10.84 -24.17
C ALA A 68 -17.56 10.56 -24.94
N ASN A 69 -17.57 10.65 -26.27
CA ASN A 69 -16.37 10.46 -27.08
C ASN A 69 -15.25 11.47 -26.74
N ARG A 70 -15.60 12.76 -26.56
CA ARG A 70 -14.62 13.78 -26.12
C ARG A 70 -14.06 13.48 -24.73
N LEU A 71 -14.89 12.94 -23.82
CA LEU A 71 -14.45 12.55 -22.49
C LEU A 71 -13.44 11.40 -22.57
N ILE A 72 -13.76 10.35 -23.32
CA ILE A 72 -12.89 9.18 -23.55
C ILE A 72 -11.53 9.62 -24.13
N GLU A 73 -11.52 10.43 -25.18
CA GLU A 73 -10.27 10.89 -25.80
C GLU A 73 -9.44 11.80 -24.88
N ARG A 74 -10.10 12.63 -24.07
CA ARG A 74 -9.40 13.44 -23.07
C ARG A 74 -8.78 12.55 -22.00
N THR A 75 -9.55 11.62 -21.42
CA THR A 75 -9.07 10.69 -20.40
C THR A 75 -7.94 9.82 -20.91
N ARG A 76 -8.02 9.35 -22.16
CA ARG A 76 -6.94 8.58 -22.81
C ARG A 76 -5.63 9.38 -22.88
N ARG A 77 -5.70 10.65 -23.29
CA ARG A 77 -4.52 11.52 -23.40
C ARG A 77 -3.92 11.84 -22.03
N GLU A 78 -4.77 12.21 -21.07
CA GLU A 78 -4.33 12.49 -19.69
C GLU A 78 -3.71 11.24 -19.05
N GLY A 79 -4.35 10.08 -19.21
CA GLY A 79 -3.83 8.80 -18.73
C GLY A 79 -2.46 8.47 -19.33
N LEU A 80 -2.27 8.69 -20.63
CA LEU A 80 -0.97 8.45 -21.28
C LEU A 80 0.14 9.35 -20.72
N GLU A 81 -0.17 10.62 -20.46
CA GLU A 81 0.76 11.56 -19.83
C GLU A 81 1.13 11.11 -18.41
N GLN A 82 0.14 10.71 -17.60
CA GLN A 82 0.38 10.25 -16.24
C GLN A 82 1.15 8.93 -16.18
N ALA A 83 0.83 7.98 -17.05
CA ALA A 83 1.58 6.72 -17.18
C ALA A 83 3.04 6.98 -17.56
N ARG A 84 3.30 7.96 -18.44
CA ARG A 84 4.65 8.38 -18.80
C ARG A 84 5.39 8.99 -17.61
N THR A 85 4.76 9.90 -16.86
CA THR A 85 5.34 10.50 -15.66
C THR A 85 5.70 9.43 -14.62
N ALA A 86 4.78 8.50 -14.33
CA ALA A 86 5.04 7.39 -13.43
C ALA A 86 6.19 6.49 -13.92
N SER A 87 6.27 6.25 -15.23
CA SER A 87 7.38 5.48 -15.83
C SER A 87 8.73 6.19 -15.66
N MET A 88 8.78 7.51 -15.82
CA MET A 88 10.01 8.28 -15.58
C MET A 88 10.48 8.19 -14.13
N LEU A 89 9.55 8.30 -13.17
CA LEU A 89 9.88 8.14 -11.74
C LEU A 89 10.38 6.73 -11.41
N GLN A 90 9.86 5.70 -12.07
CA GLN A 90 10.38 4.34 -11.92
C GLN A 90 11.84 4.26 -12.39
N LEU A 91 12.18 4.86 -13.54
CA LEU A 91 13.54 4.86 -14.10
C LEU A 91 14.58 5.58 -13.22
N GLU A 92 14.15 6.49 -12.35
CA GLU A 92 15.02 7.20 -11.42
C GLU A 92 15.36 6.39 -10.15
N GLY A 93 14.63 5.30 -9.89
CA GLY A 93 14.81 4.45 -8.72
C GLY A 93 15.54 3.14 -9.02
N LYS A 94 15.63 2.29 -7.99
CA LYS A 94 16.09 0.90 -8.10
C LYS A 94 14.93 -0.04 -7.82
N ALA A 95 14.67 -0.96 -8.74
CA ALA A 95 13.62 -1.96 -8.57
C ALA A 95 14.19 -3.22 -7.93
N ALA A 96 13.33 -4.02 -7.30
CA ALA A 96 13.63 -5.39 -6.95
C ALA A 96 12.40 -6.28 -7.18
N THR A 97 12.62 -7.53 -7.55
CA THR A 97 11.60 -8.57 -7.45
C THR A 97 11.80 -9.28 -6.13
N LEU A 98 10.71 -9.42 -5.38
CA LEU A 98 10.72 -10.08 -4.08
C LEU A 98 10.81 -11.60 -4.30
N LEU A 99 11.81 -12.22 -3.68
CA LEU A 99 12.08 -13.66 -3.76
C LEU A 99 11.70 -14.34 -2.43
N PRO A 100 10.82 -15.35 -2.46
CA PRO A 100 10.40 -16.08 -1.27
C PRO A 100 11.51 -17.01 -0.78
N MET A 101 11.69 -17.11 0.54
CA MET A 101 12.59 -18.11 1.13
C MET A 101 11.85 -19.42 1.43
N GLU A 102 11.03 -19.42 2.47
CA GLU A 102 10.33 -20.61 2.96
C GLU A 102 8.81 -20.45 2.95
N VAL A 103 8.35 -19.24 2.71
CA VAL A 103 6.97 -18.78 2.84
C VAL A 103 6.62 -17.98 1.61
N PHE A 104 5.34 -18.00 1.23
CA PHE A 104 4.91 -17.37 0.00
C PHE A 104 5.10 -15.85 0.09
N LEU A 105 5.79 -15.31 -0.90
CA LEU A 105 6.08 -13.89 -1.06
C LEU A 105 6.29 -13.61 -2.54
N GLN A 106 5.57 -12.62 -3.06
CA GLN A 106 5.66 -12.15 -4.43
C GLN A 106 5.43 -10.63 -4.51
N GLY A 107 5.74 -10.08 -5.68
CA GLY A 107 5.62 -8.67 -5.98
C GLY A 107 6.97 -8.03 -6.25
N ARG A 108 6.95 -6.72 -6.42
CA ARG A 108 8.11 -5.90 -6.74
C ARG A 108 8.17 -4.70 -5.84
N THR A 109 9.37 -4.17 -5.66
CA THR A 109 9.58 -2.91 -4.98
C THR A 109 10.29 -1.92 -5.89
N LEU A 110 10.14 -0.64 -5.56
CA LEU A 110 10.87 0.48 -6.16
C LEU A 110 11.41 1.34 -5.02
N LEU A 111 12.73 1.41 -4.90
CA LEU A 111 13.44 2.32 -4.01
C LEU A 111 13.77 3.60 -4.77
N THR A 112 13.33 4.74 -4.25
CA THR A 112 13.79 6.07 -4.65
C THR A 112 14.64 6.67 -3.53
N LYS A 113 15.17 7.88 -3.74
CA LYS A 113 15.94 8.57 -2.69
C LYS A 113 15.14 8.80 -1.41
N THR A 114 13.82 8.84 -1.46
CA THR A 114 12.98 9.24 -0.32
C THR A 114 11.96 8.19 0.08
N HIS A 115 11.73 7.16 -0.75
CA HIS A 115 10.66 6.19 -0.50
C HIS A 115 11.04 4.79 -0.94
N LEU A 116 10.45 3.80 -0.27
CA LEU A 116 10.32 2.44 -0.78
C LEU A 116 8.84 2.16 -1.10
N PHE A 117 8.56 1.86 -2.35
CA PHE A 117 7.23 1.51 -2.84
C PHE A 117 7.11 0.01 -3.10
N PHE A 118 5.97 -0.57 -2.76
CA PHE A 118 5.60 -1.93 -3.14
C PHE A 118 4.58 -1.90 -4.28
N SER A 119 4.61 -2.91 -5.14
CA SER A 119 3.71 -3.03 -6.27
C SER A 119 2.29 -3.45 -5.83
N PRO A 120 1.25 -3.14 -6.62
CA PRO A 120 -0.14 -3.48 -6.29
C PRO A 120 -0.43 -4.99 -6.26
N ASP A 121 0.44 -5.82 -6.83
CA ASP A 121 0.37 -7.28 -6.84
C ASP A 121 1.23 -7.94 -5.74
N THR A 122 1.76 -7.16 -4.80
CA THR A 122 2.48 -7.71 -3.65
C THR A 122 1.56 -8.61 -2.84
N GLU A 123 2.06 -9.79 -2.50
CA GLU A 123 1.39 -10.72 -1.59
C GLU A 123 2.45 -11.42 -0.74
N ILE A 124 2.27 -11.37 0.57
CA ILE A 124 3.22 -11.86 1.56
C ILE A 124 2.43 -12.69 2.57
N THR A 125 2.91 -13.90 2.86
CA THR A 125 2.34 -14.72 3.94
C THR A 125 2.47 -13.95 5.26
N PRO A 126 1.40 -13.73 6.03
CA PRO A 126 1.52 -13.02 7.30
C PRO A 126 2.49 -13.72 8.28
N GLY A 127 3.32 -12.93 8.95
CA GLY A 127 4.20 -13.38 10.04
C GLY A 127 3.76 -12.81 11.40
N ILE A 128 4.59 -12.96 12.42
CA ILE A 128 4.28 -12.44 13.76
C ILE A 128 4.64 -10.96 13.84
N ASP A 129 5.85 -10.62 13.41
CA ASP A 129 6.41 -9.28 13.52
C ASP A 129 7.26 -9.01 12.27
N LEU A 130 6.60 -8.86 11.11
CA LEU A 130 7.28 -8.65 9.84
C LEU A 130 7.72 -7.20 9.70
N HIS A 131 9.01 -6.98 9.52
CA HIS A 131 9.63 -5.69 9.23
C HIS A 131 10.15 -5.64 7.80
N VAL A 132 10.19 -4.43 7.25
CA VAL A 132 10.81 -4.13 5.96
C VAL A 132 12.14 -3.43 6.20
N LEU A 133 13.24 -4.04 5.77
CA LEU A 133 14.58 -3.51 5.94
C LEU A 133 15.25 -3.24 4.59
N LEU A 134 16.12 -2.25 4.56
CA LEU A 134 17.06 -2.00 3.48
C LEU A 134 18.47 -2.29 3.97
N THR A 135 19.35 -2.83 3.12
CA THR A 135 20.74 -3.12 3.51
C THR A 135 21.70 -2.92 2.34
N THR A 136 22.97 -2.68 2.67
CA THR A 136 24.09 -2.67 1.71
C THR A 136 24.58 -4.07 1.35
N VAL A 137 24.11 -5.10 2.04
CA VAL A 137 24.41 -6.50 1.73
C VAL A 137 23.62 -6.96 0.49
N VAL A 138 24.31 -7.60 -0.45
CA VAL A 138 23.71 -8.08 -1.71
C VAL A 138 22.82 -9.30 -1.51
N ASP A 139 23.20 -10.21 -0.63
CA ASP A 139 22.38 -11.35 -0.26
C ASP A 139 22.36 -11.47 1.27
N PRO A 140 21.22 -11.20 1.92
CA PRO A 140 21.13 -11.20 3.38
C PRO A 140 21.35 -12.60 3.99
N ARG A 141 21.41 -13.66 3.18
CA ARG A 141 21.72 -15.03 3.65
C ARG A 141 23.21 -15.27 3.84
N ASP A 142 24.05 -14.48 3.18
CA ASP A 142 25.51 -14.60 3.22
C ASP A 142 26.13 -13.77 4.37
N ALA A 143 25.29 -13.21 5.25
CA ALA A 143 25.68 -12.40 6.40
C ALA A 143 24.82 -12.74 7.63
N ASP A 144 25.31 -12.40 8.82
CA ASP A 144 24.49 -12.39 10.02
C ASP A 144 23.48 -11.25 9.91
N PHE A 145 22.20 -11.58 9.70
CA PHE A 145 21.14 -10.62 9.46
C PHE A 145 20.16 -10.51 10.65
N PRO A 146 19.68 -9.30 11.01
CA PRO A 146 20.02 -7.99 10.45
C PRO A 146 21.48 -7.59 10.65
N ASP A 147 22.12 -7.11 9.57
CA ASP A 147 23.52 -6.70 9.61
C ASP A 147 23.69 -5.25 10.11
N ALA A 148 24.93 -4.80 10.35
CA ALA A 148 25.21 -3.46 10.87
C ALA A 148 24.77 -2.30 9.95
N THR A 149 24.51 -2.57 8.67
CA THR A 149 24.03 -1.59 7.69
C THR A 149 22.53 -1.69 7.44
N ALA A 150 21.84 -2.61 8.12
CA ALA A 150 20.40 -2.78 7.98
C ALA A 150 19.66 -1.57 8.53
N MET A 151 18.90 -0.92 7.66
CA MET A 151 17.99 0.17 7.98
C MET A 151 16.57 -0.38 8.05
N ASP A 152 15.99 -0.37 9.24
CA ASP A 152 14.62 -0.80 9.49
C ASP A 152 13.62 0.32 9.16
N LEU A 153 12.74 0.06 8.19
CA LEU A 153 11.68 0.98 7.79
C LEU A 153 10.41 0.81 8.62
N GLY A 154 10.39 -0.20 9.50
CA GLY A 154 9.30 -0.53 10.40
C GLY A 154 8.46 -1.72 9.93
N LEU A 155 7.32 -1.87 10.60
CA LEU A 155 6.39 -2.98 10.40
C LEU A 155 5.77 -2.99 9.01
N LEU A 156 5.61 -4.20 8.48
CA LEU A 156 4.83 -4.47 7.28
C LEU A 156 3.39 -4.01 7.49
N GLN A 157 2.99 -2.96 6.78
CA GLN A 157 1.68 -2.31 6.97
C GLN A 157 0.52 -3.19 6.46
N ASN A 158 0.73 -3.86 5.32
CA ASN A 158 -0.28 -4.71 4.71
C ASN A 158 0.39 -5.89 3.96
N PRO A 159 0.04 -7.15 4.25
CA PRO A 159 0.55 -8.30 3.50
C PRO A 159 0.01 -8.40 2.07
N TYR A 160 -1.06 -7.67 1.73
CA TYR A 160 -1.76 -7.78 0.44
C TYR A 160 -1.88 -6.42 -0.26
N GLY A 161 -1.18 -6.27 -1.37
CA GLY A 161 -1.22 -5.12 -2.25
C GLY A 161 -0.14 -4.07 -1.96
N ALA A 162 -0.31 -2.92 -2.60
CA ALA A 162 0.65 -1.83 -2.53
C ALA A 162 0.72 -1.21 -1.12
N GLN A 163 1.92 -0.79 -0.76
CA GLN A 163 2.24 -0.03 0.44
C GLN A 163 3.48 0.82 0.17
N THR A 164 3.67 1.84 1.00
CA THR A 164 4.72 2.84 0.82
C THR A 164 5.38 3.12 2.17
N TYR A 165 6.71 3.18 2.16
CA TYR A 165 7.52 3.61 3.29
C TYR A 165 8.23 4.90 2.89
N GLU A 166 8.01 5.96 3.67
CA GLU A 166 8.85 7.15 3.60
C GLU A 166 10.14 6.88 4.37
N LEU A 167 11.27 7.23 3.78
CA LEU A 167 12.57 7.11 4.44
C LEU A 167 12.74 8.28 5.40
N ALA A 168 13.23 7.99 6.61
CA ALA A 168 13.47 9.01 7.63
C ALA A 168 14.44 10.11 7.13
N GLU A 169 15.41 9.72 6.31
CA GLU A 169 16.34 10.63 5.64
C GLU A 169 16.50 10.22 4.17
N PRO A 170 16.65 11.18 3.24
CA PRO A 170 16.90 10.85 1.85
C PRO A 170 18.25 10.14 1.65
N ILE A 171 18.26 9.06 0.86
CA ILE A 171 19.49 8.36 0.46
C ILE A 171 20.22 9.21 -0.58
N GLU A 172 21.46 9.60 -0.27
CA GLU A 172 22.31 10.38 -1.18
C GLU A 172 22.68 9.58 -2.43
N ASP A 173 23.20 8.36 -2.21
CA ASP A 173 23.65 7.40 -3.23
C ASP A 173 22.88 6.06 -3.13
N LEU A 174 21.95 5.86 -4.06
CA LEU A 174 21.13 4.64 -4.14
C LEU A 174 21.95 3.39 -4.49
N ASP A 175 23.16 3.52 -5.05
CA ASP A 175 23.97 2.37 -5.44
C ASP A 175 24.58 1.61 -4.26
N LEU A 176 24.66 2.28 -3.09
CA LEU A 176 25.07 1.69 -1.83
C LEU A 176 24.04 0.70 -1.28
N ILE A 177 22.76 0.95 -1.50
CA ILE A 177 21.70 0.04 -1.05
C ILE A 177 21.54 -1.08 -2.08
N ARG A 178 21.63 -2.32 -1.60
CA ARG A 178 21.71 -3.53 -2.45
C ARG A 178 20.49 -4.42 -2.32
N SER A 179 19.82 -4.45 -1.17
CA SER A 179 18.68 -5.34 -0.97
C SER A 179 17.57 -4.69 -0.16
N VAL A 180 16.33 -5.09 -0.48
CA VAL A 180 15.17 -4.99 0.39
C VAL A 180 14.92 -6.35 1.03
N VAL A 181 14.62 -6.38 2.33
CA VAL A 181 14.50 -7.61 3.11
C VAL A 181 13.21 -7.58 3.92
N ILE A 182 12.46 -8.68 3.89
CA ILE A 182 11.31 -8.90 4.75
C ILE A 182 11.75 -9.86 5.86
N TRP A 183 11.80 -9.36 7.09
CA TRP A 183 12.36 -10.05 8.25
C TRP A 183 11.31 -10.18 9.35
N ASP A 184 11.14 -11.38 9.88
CA ASP A 184 10.34 -11.60 11.09
C ASP A 184 11.24 -11.39 12.31
N THR A 185 11.11 -10.26 12.98
CA THR A 185 11.92 -9.88 14.15
C THR A 185 11.63 -10.79 15.34
N ALA A 186 10.37 -11.17 15.55
CA ALA A 186 9.96 -12.03 16.66
C ALA A 186 10.52 -13.45 16.53
N LEU A 187 10.62 -13.98 15.30
CA LEU A 187 11.17 -15.31 15.03
C LEU A 187 12.64 -15.28 14.62
N SER A 188 13.24 -14.10 14.46
CA SER A 188 14.59 -13.91 13.92
C SER A 188 14.79 -14.70 12.63
N ARG A 189 13.90 -14.50 11.65
CA ARG A 189 13.84 -15.30 10.43
C ARG A 189 13.62 -14.46 9.19
N LEU A 190 14.34 -14.83 8.13
CA LEU A 190 14.18 -14.26 6.79
C LEU A 190 12.90 -14.80 6.12
N HIS A 191 11.98 -13.90 5.79
CA HIS A 191 10.75 -14.24 5.08
C HIS A 191 10.99 -14.25 3.56
N GLY A 192 11.73 -13.26 3.08
CA GLY A 192 12.09 -13.06 1.68
C GLY A 192 12.96 -11.82 1.50
N PHE A 193 13.54 -11.65 0.33
CA PHE A 193 14.31 -10.45 -0.01
C PHE A 193 14.29 -10.20 -1.51
N GLY A 194 14.67 -9.00 -1.94
CA GLY A 194 14.84 -8.66 -3.33
C GLY A 194 16.13 -7.86 -3.54
N GLN A 195 16.88 -8.21 -4.57
CA GLN A 195 18.08 -7.45 -4.94
C GLN A 195 17.70 -6.23 -5.77
N LEU A 196 18.21 -5.08 -5.35
CA LEU A 196 17.94 -3.78 -5.97
C LEU A 196 18.86 -3.56 -7.16
N HIS A 197 18.25 -3.31 -8.31
CA HIS A 197 18.90 -3.08 -9.60
C HIS A 197 18.20 -1.94 -10.32
N LEU A 198 18.88 -1.35 -11.31
CA LEU A 198 18.21 -0.40 -12.20
C LEU A 198 17.09 -1.16 -12.94
N PRO A 199 15.89 -0.54 -13.05
CA PRO A 199 14.71 -1.16 -13.65
C PRO A 199 14.82 -1.43 -15.15
#